data_AF-A0A7R9DNY8-F1
#
_entry.id   AF-A0A7R9DNY8-F1
#
_cell.length_a   1.000
_cell.length_b   1.000
_cell.length_c   1.000
_cell.angle_alpha   90.00
_cell.angle_beta   90.00
_cell.angle_gamma   90.00
#
_symmetry.space_group_name_H-M   'P 1'
#
loop_
_entity.id
_entity.type
_entity.pdbx_description
1 polymer ?
#
loop_
_entity_poly.entity_id
_entity_poly.type
_entity_poly.pdbx_seq_one_letter_code
_entity_poly.pdbx_strand_id
1 'polypeptide(L)' 'MVEINFLCVHKRLRSKRVAPVLIREITRRVNMVGIFQAVYTAGVVLPKPVGTCR' A
#
# COMPACT_ATOMS: atom_id res chain seq x y z
N MET A 1 5.84 -10.66 -8.30
CA MET A 1 4.67 -10.04 -7.64
C MET A 1 5.05 -9.78 -6.18
N VAL A 2 4.78 -8.60 -5.62
CA VAL A 2 5.12 -8.27 -4.22
C VAL A 2 3.86 -8.20 -3.37
N GLU A 3 3.90 -8.77 -2.16
CA GLU A 3 2.84 -8.60 -1.17
C GLU A 3 3.18 -7.45 -0.23
N ILE A 4 2.27 -6.48 -0.08
CA ILE A 4 2.43 -5.33 0.82
C ILE A 4 1.53 -5.56 2.05
N ASN A 5 2.16 -5.71 3.21
CA ASN A 5 1.51 -5.83 4.51
C ASN A 5 2.03 -4.79 5.52
N PHE A 6 1.24 -4.52 6.56
CA PHE A 6 1.60 -3.68 7.71
C PHE A 6 1.89 -2.20 7.42
N LEU A 7 1.26 -1.59 6.40
CA LEU A 7 1.33 -0.14 6.21
C LEU A 7 0.70 0.58 7.42
N CYS A 8 1.52 1.25 8.23
CA CYS A 8 1.07 1.96 9.41
C CYS A 8 1.63 3.38 9.45
N VAL A 9 0.76 4.34 9.78
CA VAL A 9 1.14 5.74 10.02
C VAL A 9 0.73 6.13 11.43
N HIS A 10 1.66 6.79 12.14
CA HIS A 10 1.41 7.30 13.48
C HIS A 10 0.15 8.17 13.52
N LYS A 11 -0.69 8.01 14.56
CA LYS A 11 -2.02 8.66 14.66
C LYS A 11 -1.99 10.18 14.38
N ARG A 12 -0.96 10.86 14.90
CA ARG A 12 -0.76 12.32 14.75
C ARG A 12 -0.36 12.79 13.33
N LEU A 13 0.12 11.87 12.48
CA LEU A 13 0.66 12.21 11.15
C LEU A 13 -0.31 11.86 10.00
N ARG A 14 -1.48 11.30 10.29
CA ARG A 14 -2.43 10.84 9.27
C ARG A 14 -2.96 11.98 8.39
N SER A 15 -3.12 13.19 8.95
CA SER A 15 -3.54 14.38 8.21
C SER A 15 -2.46 14.94 7.28
N LYS A 16 -1.20 14.53 7.42
CA LYS A 16 -0.06 15.06 6.65
C LYS A 16 0.22 14.33 5.33
N ARG A 17 -0.70 13.46 4.87
CA ARG A 17 -0.56 12.69 3.61
C ARG A 17 0.73 11.84 3.55
N VAL A 18 1.18 11.29 4.68
CA VAL A 18 2.38 10.45 4.76
C VAL A 18 2.18 9.09 4.06
N ALA A 19 0.99 8.48 4.17
CA ALA A 19 0.70 7.19 3.56
C ALA A 19 0.92 7.16 2.03
N PRO A 20 0.44 8.15 1.24
CA PRO A 20 0.77 8.24 -0.18
C PRO A 20 2.26 8.29 -0.50
N VAL A 21 3.06 8.97 0.32
CA VAL A 21 4.52 9.06 0.11
C VAL A 21 5.19 7.72 0.37
N LEU A 22 4.79 7.02 1.44
CA LEU A 22 5.27 5.68 1.75
C LEU A 22 4.94 4.68 0.65
N ILE A 23 3.70 4.70 0.14
CA ILE A 23 3.28 3.82 -0.95
C ILE A 23 4.13 4.09 -2.21
N ARG A 24 4.37 5.36 -2.57
CA ARG A 24 5.22 5.71 -3.71
C ARG A 24 6.66 5.23 -3.54
N GLU A 25 7.22 5.34 -2.34
CA GLU A 25 8.58 4.87 -2.07
C GLU A 25 8.69 3.35 -2.15
N ILE A 26 7.67 2.63 -1.66
CA ILE A 26 7.58 1.16 -1.81
C ILE A 26 7.51 0.80 -3.30
N THR A 27 6.62 1.44 -4.06
CA THR A 27 6.55 1.22 -5.52
C THR A 27 7.89 1.49 -6.21
N ARG A 28 8.59 2.57 -5.84
CA ARG A 28 9.92 2.89 -6.40
C ARG A 28 10.93 1.78 -6.13
N ARG A 29 10.99 1.25 -4.90
CA ARG A 29 11.90 0.16 -4.52
C ARG A 29 11.57 -1.13 -5.26
N VAL A 30 10.29 -1.47 -5.34
CA VAL A 30 9.81 -2.69 -6.01
C VAL A 30 10.10 -2.63 -7.52
N ASN A 31 9.93 -1.47 -8.14
CA ASN A 31 10.26 -1.25 -9.55
C ASN A 31 11.77 -1.39 -9.84
N MET A 32 12.66 -0.95 -8.94
CA MET A 32 14.11 -1.14 -9.11
C MET A 32 14.53 -2.61 -9.11
N VAL A 33 13.75 -3.48 -8.48
CA VAL A 33 13.96 -4.94 -8.49
C VAL A 33 13.28 -5.60 -9.71
N GLY A 34 12.71 -4.79 -10.63
CA GLY A 34 12.07 -5.27 -11.85
C GLY A 34 10.67 -5.86 -11.65
N ILE A 35 10.05 -5.65 -10.48
CA ILE A 35 8.68 -6.09 -10.20
C ILE A 35 7.76 -4.89 -10.33
N PHE A 36 6.67 -5.04 -11.08
CA PHE A 36 5.72 -3.94 -11.36
C PHE A 36 4.31 -4.20 -10.84
N GLN A 37 4.11 -5.34 -10.17
CA GLN A 37 2.82 -5.79 -9.65
C GLN A 37 2.91 -6.01 -8.15
N ALA A 38 1.90 -5.52 -7.42
CA ALA A 38 1.77 -5.71 -6.00
C ALA A 38 0.35 -6.14 -5.61
N VAL A 39 0.26 -6.92 -4.54
CA VAL A 39 -0.99 -7.33 -3.87
C VAL A 39 -0.98 -6.73 -2.48
N TYR A 40 -2.13 -6.26 -2.02
CA TYR A 40 -2.29 -5.74 -0.67
C TYR A 40 -3.71 -6.02 -0.19
N THR A 41 -3.83 -6.20 1.12
CA THR A 41 -5.12 -6.37 1.79
C THR A 41 -5.38 -5.14 2.65
N ALA A 42 -6.65 -4.76 2.78
CA ALA A 42 -7.05 -3.68 3.67
C ALA A 42 -8.42 -3.95 4.26
N GLY A 43 -8.60 -3.57 5.52
CA GLY A 43 -9.92 -3.60 6.19
C GLY A 43 -10.83 -2.43 5.81
N VAL A 44 -10.44 -1.60 4.84
CA VAL A 44 -11.22 -0.47 4.33
C VAL A 44 -11.56 -0.71 2.86
N VAL A 45 -12.70 -0.18 2.42
CA VAL A 45 -13.11 -0.28 1.02
C VAL A 45 -12.19 0.56 0.15
N LEU A 46 -11.53 -0.11 -0.79
CA LEU A 46 -10.65 0.50 -1.79
C LEU A 46 -11.36 0.56 -3.15
N PRO A 47 -10.99 1.49 -4.03
CA PRO A 47 -11.46 1.48 -5.41
C PRO A 47 -10.99 0.21 -6.14
N LYS A 48 -11.93 -0.56 -6.68
CA LYS A 48 -11.68 -1.79 -7.49
C LYS A 48 -10.97 -2.93 -6.72
N PRO A 49 -11.62 -3.53 -5.69
CA PRO A 49 -11.09 -4.74 -5.05
C PRO A 49 -11.17 -5.94 -6.01
N VAL A 50 -10.18 -6.83 -5.95
CA VAL A 50 -10.20 -8.12 -6.67
C VAL A 50 -11.13 -9.12 -6.00
N GLY A 51 -11.23 -9.07 -4.66
CA GLY A 51 -12.13 -9.91 -3.88
C GLY A 51 -12.34 -9.32 -2.49
N THR A 52 -13.48 -9.64 -1.88
CA THR A 52 -13.83 -9.26 -0.51
C THR A 52 -14.30 -10.51 0.23
N CYS A 53 -13.69 -10.82 1.37
CA CYS A 53 -14.09 -11.91 2.27
C CYS A 53 -14.35 -11.35 3.68
N ARG A 54 -15.12 -12.08 4.49
CA ARG A 54 -15.48 -11.73 5.86
C ARG A 54 -14.74 -12.62 6.86
#